data_AF-A0A356II05-F1
#
_entry.id   AF-A0A356II05-F1
#
_cell.length_a   1.000
_cell.length_b   1.000
_cell.length_c   1.000
_cell.angle_alpha   90.00
_cell.angle_beta   90.00
_cell.angle_gamma   90.00
#
_symmetry.space_group_name_H-M   'P 1'
#
loop_
_entity.id
_entity.type
_entity.pdbx_description
1 polymer ?
#
loop_
_entity_poly.entity_id
_entity_poly.type
_entity_poly.pdbx_seq_one_letter_code
_entity_poly.pdbx_strand_id
1 'polypeptide(L)'
;MGNSVKLEVLTGQELIDRRHVSDVSPQRFVRDYFLPNRPLIIEGATAGWTAASWTLDNLSQYLPDQKVSVRNNQSGVLFDANTMAFEATDMPLHQYLHLLRTGANRTPMYLAQTNLARMVYRPERYVPRLDYLRTADYHLQSNIWVGTPGLATPCHYDFAHNFYHQIYGH
;
A
#
# COMPACT_ATOMS: atom_id res chain seq x y z
N MET A 1 10.67 -22.96 1.87
CA MET A 1 10.70 -21.48 2.02
C MET A 1 12.15 -21.11 2.26
N GLY A 2 12.77 -20.33 1.37
CA GLY A 2 14.16 -19.91 1.55
C GLY A 2 14.25 -18.95 2.74
N ASN A 3 15.26 -19.11 3.59
CA ASN A 3 15.55 -18.15 4.64
C ASN A 3 15.91 -16.82 3.96
N SER A 4 14.99 -15.85 3.97
CA SER A 4 15.29 -14.49 3.55
C SER A 4 16.22 -13.89 4.60
N VAL A 5 17.51 -13.84 4.28
CA VAL A 5 18.44 -13.09 5.11
C VAL A 5 18.21 -11.61 4.83
N LYS A 6 17.83 -10.85 5.86
CA LYS A 6 17.70 -9.39 5.74
C LYS A 6 19.09 -8.83 5.45
N LEU A 7 19.24 -8.06 4.38
CA LEU A 7 20.52 -7.44 4.01
C LEU A 7 21.11 -6.60 5.16
N GLU A 8 20.26 -5.93 5.95
CA GLU A 8 20.65 -5.18 7.16
C GLU A 8 21.35 -6.07 8.21
N VAL A 9 20.94 -7.34 8.32
CA VAL A 9 21.59 -8.32 9.20
C VAL A 9 22.97 -8.70 8.67
N LEU A 10 23.14 -8.74 7.35
CA LEU A 10 24.43 -9.03 6.71
C LEU A 10 25.38 -7.83 6.77
N THR A 11 24.86 -6.61 6.67
CA THR A 11 25.68 -5.39 6.64
C THR A 11 25.89 -4.79 8.03
N GLY A 12 25.09 -5.17 9.03
CA GLY A 12 25.09 -4.55 10.36
C GLY A 12 24.68 -3.06 10.32
N GLN A 13 24.03 -2.63 9.24
CA GLN A 13 23.67 -1.24 9.00
C GLN A 13 22.24 -1.15 8.49
N GLU A 14 21.54 -0.12 8.95
CA GLU A 14 20.24 0.25 8.40
C GLU A 14 20.41 0.75 6.96
N LEU A 15 19.66 0.17 6.03
CA LEU A 15 19.82 0.46 4.59
C LEU A 15 19.02 1.68 4.13
N ILE A 16 17.95 2.03 4.87
CA ILE A 16 17.05 3.14 4.55
C ILE A 16 16.96 4.04 5.77
N ASP A 17 17.30 5.32 5.59
CA ASP A 17 17.22 6.30 6.68
C ASP A 17 15.79 6.44 7.19
N ARG A 18 15.63 6.54 8.51
CA ARG A 18 14.36 6.72 9.21
C ARG A 18 14.37 8.06 9.93
N ARG A 19 13.32 8.85 9.70
CA ARG A 19 13.15 10.16 10.35
C ARG A 19 11.71 10.32 10.79
N HIS A 20 11.50 10.88 11.98
CA HIS A 20 10.17 11.31 12.38
C HIS A 20 9.73 12.51 11.52
N VAL A 21 8.43 12.62 11.23
CA VAL A 21 7.87 13.67 10.37
C VAL A 21 8.22 15.10 10.84
N SER A 22 8.40 15.30 12.15
CA SER A 22 8.83 16.59 12.71
C SER A 22 10.24 17.02 12.27
N ASP A 23 11.08 16.08 11.86
CA ASP A 23 12.49 16.32 11.53
C ASP A 23 12.70 16.51 10.02
N VAL A 24 11.64 16.31 9.22
CA VAL A 24 11.67 16.33 7.76
C VAL A 24 10.93 17.57 7.25
N SER A 25 11.65 18.69 7.12
CA SER A 25 11.11 19.86 6.41
C SER A 25 11.09 19.61 4.89
N PRO A 26 10.24 20.29 4.11
CA PRO A 26 10.23 20.17 2.65
C PRO A 26 11.60 20.45 2.02
N GLN A 27 12.33 21.46 2.51
CA GLN A 27 13.67 21.80 2.00
C GLN A 27 14.68 20.70 2.30
N ARG A 28 14.62 20.12 3.50
CA ARG A 28 15.47 18.98 3.88
C ARG A 28 15.14 17.76 3.03
N PHE A 29 13.85 17.44 2.89
CA PHE A 29 13.38 16.33 2.06
C PHE A 29 13.90 16.44 0.63
N VAL A 30 13.74 17.63 0.03
CA VAL A 30 14.17 17.88 -1.35
C VAL A 30 15.68 17.72 -1.52
N ARG A 31 16.46 18.37 -0.65
CA ARG A 31 17.93 18.38 -0.71
C ARG A 31 18.56 17.02 -0.41
N ASP A 32 18.10 16.35 0.64
CA ASP A 32 18.77 15.18 1.20
C ASP A 32 18.26 13.85 0.62
N TYR A 33 17.04 13.82 0.07
CA TYR A 33 16.39 12.59 -0.37
C TYR A 33 15.85 12.65 -1.81
N PHE A 34 15.03 13.64 -2.16
CA PHE A 34 14.41 13.71 -3.49
C PHE A 34 15.44 13.92 -4.61
N LEU A 35 16.22 15.00 -4.58
CA LEU A 35 17.22 15.30 -5.61
C LEU A 35 18.30 14.20 -5.75
N PRO A 36 18.83 13.62 -4.67
CA PRO A 36 19.80 12.53 -4.78
C PRO A 36 19.17 11.14 -5.02
N ASN A 37 17.84 11.04 -5.19
CA ASN A 37 17.11 9.78 -5.35
C ASN A 37 17.37 8.75 -4.23
N ARG A 38 17.39 9.21 -2.97
CA ARG A 38 17.59 8.35 -1.80
C ARG A 38 16.25 8.01 -1.14
N PRO A 39 15.96 6.72 -0.86
CA PRO A 39 14.76 6.35 -0.13
C PRO A 39 14.82 6.86 1.31
N LEU A 40 13.64 7.13 1.86
CA LEU A 40 13.43 7.59 3.23
C LEU A 40 12.17 6.94 3.78
N ILE A 41 12.23 6.49 5.04
CA ILE A 41 11.04 6.14 5.81
C ILE A 41 10.72 7.33 6.72
N ILE A 42 9.52 7.88 6.56
CA ILE A 42 9.01 8.99 7.38
C ILE A 42 8.04 8.43 8.41
N GLU A 43 8.45 8.44 9.67
CA GLU A 43 7.65 7.95 10.79
C GLU A 43 6.67 9.01 11.27
N GLY A 44 5.48 8.59 11.73
CA GLY A 44 4.44 9.51 12.22
C GLY A 44 3.70 10.30 11.13
N ALA A 45 4.05 10.13 9.85
CA ALA A 45 3.46 10.89 8.74
C ALA A 45 1.94 10.72 8.60
N THR A 46 1.40 9.55 8.98
CA THR A 46 -0.03 9.22 8.88
C THR A 46 -0.78 9.43 10.19
N ALA A 47 -0.12 9.82 11.30
CA ALA A 47 -0.74 9.80 12.63
C ALA A 47 -2.01 10.66 12.75
N GLY A 48 -2.11 11.74 11.98
CA GLY A 48 -3.28 12.63 11.95
C GLY A 48 -4.36 12.23 10.93
N TRP A 49 -4.17 11.15 10.17
CA TRP A 49 -5.13 10.73 9.14
C TRP A 49 -6.28 9.95 9.78
N THR A 50 -7.50 10.14 9.30
CA THR A 50 -8.63 9.28 9.72
C THR A 50 -8.33 7.82 9.37
N ALA A 51 -7.66 7.57 8.24
CA ALA A 51 -7.26 6.25 7.80
C ALA A 51 -6.27 5.54 8.74
N ALA A 52 -5.56 6.25 9.61
CA ALA A 52 -4.58 5.64 10.53
C ALA A 52 -5.20 4.63 11.50
N SER A 53 -6.52 4.72 11.72
CA SER A 53 -7.29 3.80 12.55
C SER A 53 -7.87 2.60 11.78
N TRP A 54 -7.66 2.53 10.46
CA TRP A 54 -8.23 1.48 9.64
C TRP A 54 -7.58 0.12 9.95
N THR A 55 -8.42 -0.89 10.09
CA THR A 55 -8.08 -2.29 10.32
C THR A 55 -8.99 -3.15 9.46
N LEU A 56 -8.68 -4.44 9.29
CA LEU A 56 -9.58 -5.35 8.59
C LEU A 56 -10.97 -5.46 9.26
N ASP A 57 -11.05 -5.24 10.57
CA ASP A 57 -12.30 -5.33 11.33
C ASP A 57 -13.24 -4.14 11.09
N ASN A 58 -12.69 -2.94 10.85
CA ASN A 58 -13.49 -1.72 10.72
C ASN A 58 -13.51 -1.14 9.30
N LEU A 59 -12.73 -1.66 8.35
CA LEU A 59 -12.59 -1.07 7.02
C LEU A 59 -13.94 -0.94 6.28
N SER A 60 -14.87 -1.87 6.52
CA SER A 60 -16.23 -1.86 5.96
C SER A 60 -17.08 -0.67 6.42
N GLN A 61 -16.71 0.02 7.50
CA GLN A 61 -17.38 1.24 7.96
C GLN A 61 -17.01 2.46 7.11
N TYR A 62 -15.85 2.42 6.44
CA TYR A 62 -15.30 3.55 5.69
C TYR A 62 -15.43 3.37 4.18
N LEU A 63 -15.33 2.12 3.70
CA LEU A 63 -15.45 1.78 2.30
C LEU A 63 -16.83 1.17 2.02
N PRO A 64 -17.68 1.80 1.19
CA PRO A 64 -18.99 1.25 0.85
C PRO A 64 -18.83 -0.08 0.13
N ASP A 65 -19.78 -0.99 0.37
CA ASP A 65 -19.80 -2.27 -0.32
C ASP A 65 -20.01 -2.07 -1.82
N GLN A 66 -19.17 -2.74 -2.60
CA GLN A 66 -19.13 -2.64 -4.06
C GLN A 66 -18.37 -3.85 -4.64
N LYS A 67 -18.49 -4.06 -5.94
CA LYS A 67 -17.72 -5.10 -6.62
C LYS A 67 -16.25 -4.68 -6.72
N VAL A 68 -15.34 -5.53 -6.27
CA VAL A 68 -13.89 -5.35 -6.36
C VAL A 68 -13.25 -6.49 -7.13
N SER A 69 -12.17 -6.21 -7.86
CA SER A 69 -11.41 -7.20 -8.61
C SER A 69 -10.18 -7.62 -7.81
N VAL A 70 -10.20 -8.85 -7.31
CA VAL A 70 -9.19 -9.35 -6.37
C VAL A 70 -8.27 -10.32 -7.08
N ARG A 71 -6.97 -10.05 -7.08
CA ARG A 71 -5.99 -10.99 -7.63
C ARG A 71 -5.98 -12.24 -6.78
N ASN A 72 -6.16 -13.38 -7.43
CA ASN A 72 -6.29 -14.65 -6.75
C ASN A 72 -5.83 -15.78 -7.69
N ASN A 73 -4.86 -16.57 -7.26
CA ASN A 73 -4.33 -17.70 -8.02
C ASN A 73 -4.10 -18.90 -7.09
N GLN A 74 -4.51 -20.09 -7.54
CA GLN A 74 -4.30 -21.34 -6.80
C GLN A 74 -2.82 -21.70 -6.59
N SER A 75 -1.94 -21.29 -7.50
CA SER A 75 -0.49 -21.46 -7.36
C SER A 75 0.13 -20.55 -6.30
N GLY A 76 -0.61 -19.54 -5.82
CA GLY A 76 -0.12 -18.48 -4.94
C GLY A 76 0.68 -17.38 -5.66
N VAL A 77 0.95 -17.53 -6.95
CA VAL A 77 1.61 -16.49 -7.78
C VAL A 77 0.55 -15.51 -8.28
N LEU A 78 0.50 -14.31 -7.68
CA LEU A 78 -0.50 -13.30 -8.02
C LEU A 78 -0.08 -12.34 -9.14
N PHE A 79 1.15 -12.47 -9.62
CA PHE A 79 1.70 -11.64 -10.69
C PHE A 79 2.85 -12.38 -11.38
N ASP A 80 2.79 -12.47 -12.71
CA ASP A 80 3.92 -12.90 -13.52
C ASP A 80 4.84 -11.70 -13.78
N ALA A 81 6.06 -11.75 -13.27
CA ALA A 81 7.02 -10.67 -13.39
C ALA A 81 7.50 -10.41 -14.84
N ASN A 82 7.43 -11.40 -15.72
CA ASN A 82 7.89 -11.29 -17.11
C ASN A 82 6.81 -10.72 -18.02
N THR A 83 5.55 -11.10 -17.80
CA THR A 83 4.43 -10.73 -18.68
C THR A 83 3.53 -9.66 -18.09
N MET A 84 3.69 -9.34 -16.80
CA MET A 84 2.77 -8.52 -15.99
C MET A 84 1.34 -9.09 -15.89
N ALA A 85 1.13 -10.34 -16.30
CA ALA A 85 -0.18 -10.98 -16.25
C ALA A 85 -0.58 -11.33 -14.81
N PHE A 86 -1.87 -11.26 -14.54
CA PHE A 86 -2.47 -11.70 -13.28
C PHE A 86 -3.89 -12.23 -13.52
N GLU A 87 -4.29 -13.19 -12.69
CA GLU A 87 -5.67 -13.63 -12.60
C GLU A 87 -6.38 -12.84 -11.51
N ALA A 88 -7.62 -12.42 -11.78
CA ALA A 88 -8.46 -11.73 -10.81
C ALA A 88 -9.88 -12.30 -10.82
N THR A 89 -10.50 -12.31 -9.66
CA THR A 89 -11.90 -12.67 -9.47
C THR A 89 -12.65 -11.49 -8.90
N ASP A 90 -13.78 -11.15 -9.53
CA ASP A 90 -14.66 -10.12 -9.02
C ASP A 90 -15.53 -10.65 -7.87
N MET A 91 -15.61 -9.91 -6.76
CA MET A 91 -16.49 -10.24 -5.64
C MET A 91 -16.93 -8.97 -4.89
N PRO A 92 -18.01 -9.04 -4.10
CA PRO A 92 -18.37 -7.95 -3.19
C PRO A 92 -17.25 -7.68 -2.17
N LEU A 93 -17.00 -6.40 -1.89
CA LEU A 93 -15.99 -5.97 -0.93
C LEU A 93 -16.24 -6.57 0.46
N HIS A 94 -17.48 -6.60 0.93
CA HIS A 94 -17.79 -7.20 2.24
C HIS A 94 -17.37 -8.68 2.33
N GLN A 95 -17.55 -9.44 1.25
CA GLN A 95 -17.16 -10.85 1.20
C GLN A 95 -15.64 -10.98 1.22
N TYR A 96 -14.95 -10.16 0.44
CA TYR A 96 -13.48 -10.11 0.44
C TYR A 96 -12.91 -9.81 1.83
N LEU A 97 -13.42 -8.77 2.50
CA LEU A 97 -12.99 -8.40 3.86
C LEU A 97 -13.32 -9.48 4.88
N HIS A 98 -14.47 -10.15 4.75
CA HIS A 98 -14.81 -11.30 5.58
C HIS A 98 -13.79 -12.44 5.45
N LEU A 99 -13.41 -12.78 4.21
CA LEU A 99 -12.40 -13.84 3.96
C LEU A 99 -11.05 -13.50 4.60
N LEU A 100 -10.59 -12.26 4.45
CA LEU A 100 -9.32 -11.80 5.05
C LEU A 100 -9.36 -11.81 6.57
N ARG A 101 -10.44 -11.30 7.18
CA ARG A 101 -10.60 -11.22 8.63
C ARG A 101 -10.69 -12.60 9.29
N THR A 102 -11.35 -13.55 8.63
CA THR A 102 -11.54 -14.91 9.16
C THR A 102 -10.42 -15.87 8.79
N GLY A 103 -9.55 -15.49 7.85
CA GLY A 103 -8.56 -16.40 7.26
C GLY A 103 -9.18 -17.55 6.47
N ALA A 104 -10.46 -17.44 6.09
CA ALA A 104 -11.18 -18.49 5.36
C ALA A 104 -10.86 -18.51 3.85
N ASN A 105 -9.98 -17.63 3.38
CA ASN A 105 -9.48 -17.65 2.01
C ASN A 105 -8.70 -18.95 1.74
N ARG A 106 -9.02 -19.63 0.64
CA ARG A 106 -8.33 -20.89 0.25
C ARG A 106 -7.00 -20.67 -0.45
N THR A 107 -6.77 -19.45 -0.90
CA THR A 107 -5.65 -19.03 -1.75
C THR A 107 -5.23 -17.63 -1.32
N PRO A 108 -4.00 -17.18 -1.61
CA PRO A 108 -3.61 -15.80 -1.38
C PRO A 108 -4.48 -14.85 -2.20
N MET A 109 -4.87 -13.71 -1.60
CA MET A 109 -5.78 -12.76 -2.25
C MET A 109 -5.26 -11.33 -2.09
N TYR A 110 -5.22 -10.59 -3.19
CA TYR A 110 -4.63 -9.25 -3.22
C TYR A 110 -5.49 -8.27 -4.00
N LEU A 111 -6.13 -7.33 -3.29
CA LEU A 111 -6.72 -6.14 -3.87
C LEU A 111 -5.58 -5.13 -4.10
N ALA A 112 -4.94 -5.24 -5.27
CA ALA A 112 -3.76 -4.47 -5.61
C ALA A 112 -4.11 -3.22 -6.42
N GLN A 113 -3.41 -2.12 -6.16
CA GLN A 113 -3.43 -0.90 -6.98
C GLN A 113 -4.86 -0.42 -7.31
N THR A 114 -5.74 -0.47 -6.31
CA THR A 114 -7.12 -0.05 -6.50
C THR A 114 -7.24 1.42 -6.19
N ASN A 115 -7.73 2.21 -7.15
CA ASN A 115 -7.87 3.65 -6.98
C ASN A 115 -8.88 3.98 -5.86
N LEU A 116 -8.42 4.69 -4.83
CA LEU A 116 -9.22 4.99 -3.64
C LEU A 116 -10.42 5.89 -3.95
N ALA A 117 -10.27 6.85 -4.87
CA ALA A 117 -11.36 7.73 -5.30
C ALA A 117 -12.46 7.00 -6.08
N ARG A 118 -12.19 5.80 -6.61
CA ARG A 118 -13.22 4.91 -7.17
C ARG A 118 -13.96 4.12 -6.10
N MET A 119 -13.36 3.95 -4.92
CA MET A 119 -13.95 3.18 -3.82
C MET A 119 -14.79 4.05 -2.89
N VAL A 120 -14.40 5.30 -2.67
CA VAL A 120 -15.07 6.17 -1.69
C VAL A 120 -15.19 7.60 -2.19
N TYR A 121 -16.32 8.23 -1.88
CA TYR A 121 -16.53 9.65 -2.12
C TYR A 121 -15.70 10.49 -1.16
N ARG A 122 -15.03 11.53 -1.67
CA ARG A 122 -14.12 12.42 -0.91
C ARG A 122 -13.03 11.66 -0.13
N PRO A 123 -12.14 10.93 -0.82
CA PRO A 123 -11.07 10.16 -0.19
C PRO A 123 -10.12 11.01 0.66
N GLU A 124 -10.03 12.32 0.40
CA GLU A 124 -9.23 13.29 1.16
C GLU A 124 -9.63 13.44 2.62
N ARG A 125 -10.87 13.02 2.98
CA ARG A 125 -11.31 12.94 4.38
C ARG A 125 -10.57 11.85 5.16
N TYR A 126 -10.12 10.81 4.46
CA TYR A 126 -9.46 9.65 5.06
C TYR A 126 -7.94 9.73 4.92
N VAL A 127 -7.50 10.10 3.72
CA VAL A 127 -6.10 10.20 3.32
C VAL A 127 -5.89 11.60 2.76
N PRO A 128 -5.41 12.58 3.54
CA PRO A 128 -5.22 13.95 3.07
C PRO A 128 -4.38 14.02 1.79
N ARG A 129 -4.81 14.85 0.84
CA ARG A 129 -4.01 15.17 -0.34
C ARG A 129 -2.77 15.95 0.08
N LEU A 130 -1.61 15.55 -0.42
CA LEU A 130 -0.37 16.31 -0.23
C LEU A 130 -0.41 17.57 -1.09
N ASP A 131 -0.04 18.72 -0.53
CA ASP A 131 -0.26 20.03 -1.14
C ASP A 131 0.32 20.18 -2.55
N TYR A 132 1.44 19.49 -2.83
CA TYR A 132 2.12 19.52 -4.12
C TYR A 132 1.41 18.71 -5.22
N LEU A 133 0.47 17.82 -4.87
CA LEU A 133 -0.30 17.04 -5.84
C LEU A 133 -1.50 17.85 -6.32
N ARG A 134 -1.72 17.96 -7.63
CA ARG A 134 -2.98 18.51 -8.15
C ARG A 134 -4.13 17.61 -7.71
N THR A 135 -5.30 18.18 -7.46
CA THR A 135 -6.49 17.39 -7.09
C THR A 135 -6.77 16.28 -8.10
N ALA A 136 -6.69 16.57 -9.41
CA ALA A 136 -6.88 15.55 -10.44
C ALA A 136 -5.89 14.38 -10.31
N ASP A 137 -4.61 14.66 -10.05
CA ASP A 137 -3.58 13.61 -9.89
C ASP A 137 -3.84 12.78 -8.64
N TYR A 138 -4.19 13.43 -7.52
CA TYR A 138 -4.54 12.74 -6.28
C TYR A 138 -5.71 11.77 -6.50
N HIS A 139 -6.76 12.16 -7.22
CA HIS A 139 -7.90 11.29 -7.53
C HIS A 139 -7.55 10.18 -8.53
N LEU A 140 -6.55 10.34 -9.38
CA LEU A 140 -6.15 9.33 -10.37
C LEU A 140 -5.09 8.36 -9.85
N GLN A 141 -4.21 8.81 -8.95
CA GLN A 141 -2.98 8.11 -8.59
C GLN A 141 -2.93 7.62 -7.14
N SER A 142 -3.89 8.01 -6.28
CA SER A 142 -3.99 7.46 -4.93
C SER A 142 -4.63 6.07 -4.96
N ASN A 143 -3.82 5.07 -4.62
CA ASN A 143 -4.25 3.67 -4.62
C ASN A 143 -4.24 3.10 -3.20
N ILE A 144 -5.07 2.08 -2.99
CA ILE A 144 -5.07 1.23 -1.81
C ILE A 144 -4.64 -0.19 -2.20
N TRP A 145 -3.90 -0.82 -1.30
CA TRP A 145 -3.49 -2.21 -1.37
C TRP A 145 -3.96 -2.92 -0.10
N VAL A 146 -4.73 -4.00 -0.27
CA VAL A 146 -5.23 -4.83 0.84
C VAL A 146 -4.99 -6.27 0.44
N GLY A 147 -4.49 -7.10 1.35
CA GLY A 147 -4.15 -8.48 1.00
C GLY A 147 -3.94 -9.39 2.20
N THR A 148 -3.79 -10.68 1.90
CA THR A 148 -3.50 -11.72 2.89
C THR A 148 -2.05 -11.60 3.41
N PRO A 149 -1.74 -12.12 4.61
CA PRO A 149 -0.35 -12.18 5.09
C PRO A 149 0.57 -12.98 4.14
N GLY A 150 1.85 -12.58 4.08
CA GLY A 150 2.87 -13.30 3.31
C GLY A 150 2.85 -13.06 1.80
N LEU A 151 2.04 -12.11 1.31
CA LEU A 151 2.08 -11.71 -0.09
C LEU A 151 3.39 -11.05 -0.46
N ALA A 152 3.84 -11.30 -1.69
CA ALA A 152 4.97 -10.63 -2.31
C ALA A 152 4.52 -10.01 -3.62
N THR A 153 4.92 -8.76 -3.85
CA THR A 153 4.89 -8.16 -5.19
C THR A 153 6.28 -8.33 -5.78
N PRO A 154 6.43 -8.89 -6.99
CA PRO A 154 7.74 -9.06 -7.61
C PRO A 154 8.50 -7.74 -7.74
N CYS A 155 9.83 -7.80 -7.71
CA CYS A 155 10.69 -6.62 -7.85
C CYS A 155 10.44 -5.92 -9.20
N HIS A 156 10.17 -4.62 -9.17
CA HIS A 156 9.93 -3.77 -10.33
C HIS A 156 10.26 -2.32 -9.99
N TYR A 157 10.14 -1.42 -10.97
CA TYR A 157 10.22 0.02 -10.80
C TYR A 157 8.97 0.69 -11.37
N ASP A 158 8.59 1.81 -10.77
CA ASP A 158 7.52 2.67 -11.26
C ASP A 158 8.08 3.83 -12.10
N PHE A 159 7.24 4.41 -12.96
CA PHE A 159 7.61 5.58 -13.76
C PHE A 159 7.55 6.91 -12.99
N ALA A 160 7.07 6.89 -11.73
CA ALA A 160 6.86 8.08 -10.91
C ALA A 160 7.41 7.88 -9.50
N HIS A 161 7.71 9.00 -8.82
CA HIS A 161 7.99 8.99 -7.39
C HIS A 161 6.75 8.53 -6.61
N ASN A 162 6.96 7.81 -5.50
CA ASN A 162 5.89 7.22 -4.73
C ASN A 162 6.09 7.45 -3.24
N PHE A 163 5.02 7.81 -2.53
CA PHE A 163 4.93 7.69 -1.09
C PHE A 163 4.03 6.50 -0.74
N TYR A 164 4.66 5.41 -0.30
CA TYR A 164 3.96 4.24 0.19
C TYR A 164 3.67 4.39 1.69
N HIS A 165 2.39 4.35 2.06
CA HIS A 165 1.95 4.55 3.44
C HIS A 165 1.41 3.24 4.02
N GLN A 166 2.10 2.70 5.03
CA GLN A 166 1.61 1.54 5.78
C GLN A 166 0.54 1.99 6.79
N ILE A 167 -0.66 1.42 6.70
CA ILE A 167 -1.78 1.73 7.60
C ILE A 167 -2.03 0.61 8.61
N TYR A 168 -2.04 -0.64 8.15
CA TYR A 168 -2.28 -1.81 9.00
C TYR A 168 -1.45 -3.00 8.52
N GLY A 169 -0.88 -3.77 9.45
CA GLY A 169 0.06 -4.85 9.14
C GLY A 169 1.52 -4.38 9.07
N HIS A 170 2.43 -5.32 8.79
CA HIS A 170 3.89 -5.12 8.76
C HIS A 170 4.54 -5.94 7.65
#